data_AF-A0A2M7HS78-F1
#
_entry.id   AF-A0A2M7HS78-F1
#
_cell.length_a   1.000
_cell.length_b   1.000
_cell.length_c   1.000
_cell.angle_alpha   90.00
_cell.angle_beta   90.00
_cell.angle_gamma   90.00
#
_symmetry.space_group_name_H-M   'P 1'
#
loop_
_entity.id
_entity.type
_entity.pdbx_description
1 polymer ?
#
loop_
_entity_poly.entity_id
_entity_poly.type
_entity_poly.pdbx_seq_one_letter_code
_entity_poly.pdbx_strand_id
1 'polypeptide(L)' 'MTKVVRVNADIGIHKSHIIQVDSTLSRELMFACSHAIHHYSTLKTIYQLMGGVTSTEFGLAPSTASFNRNQCAH' A
#
# COMPACT_ATOMS: atom_id res chain seq x y z
N MET A 1 -20.09 -4.41 1.21
CA MET A 1 -18.96 -5.08 1.92
C MET A 1 -18.66 -4.33 3.22
N THR A 2 -19.48 -4.51 4.27
CA THR A 2 -19.40 -3.75 5.54
C THR A 2 -19.21 -4.67 6.76
N LYS A 3 -18.78 -5.92 6.54
CA LYS A 3 -18.54 -6.87 7.63
C LYS A 3 -17.47 -6.32 8.57
N VAL A 4 -17.82 -6.13 9.83
CA VAL A 4 -16.90 -5.74 10.90
C VAL A 4 -15.93 -6.89 11.18
N VAL A 5 -14.66 -6.57 11.36
CA VAL A 5 -13.58 -7.50 11.71
C VAL A 5 -12.75 -6.89 12.84
N ARG A 6 -12.21 -7.74 13.71
CA ARG A 6 -11.21 -7.33 14.69
C ARG A 6 -9.82 -7.59 14.13
N VAL A 7 -8.96 -6.58 14.19
CA VAL A 7 -7.59 -6.63 13.72
C VAL A 7 -6.66 -6.54 14.91
N ASN A 8 -5.73 -7.48 15.03
CA ASN A 8 -4.65 -7.45 16.01
C ASN A 8 -3.37 -7.02 15.29
N ALA A 9 -2.71 -5.99 15.81
CA ALA A 9 -1.43 -5.52 15.29
C ALA A 9 -0.43 -5.38 16.43
N ASP A 10 0.74 -5.99 16.28
CA ASP A 10 1.87 -5.72 17.17
C ASP A 10 2.56 -4.44 16.70
N ILE A 11 2.62 -3.43 17.59
CA ILE A 11 3.26 -2.15 17.34
C ILE A 11 4.50 -1.95 18.23
N GLY A 12 4.91 -2.99 18.95
CA GLY A 12 6.06 -2.97 19.83
C GLY A 12 7.37 -3.25 19.11
N ILE A 13 8.41 -2.45 19.39
CA ILE A 13 9.74 -2.62 18.78
C ILE A 13 10.68 -3.44 19.68
N HIS A 14 10.68 -3.16 20.99
CA HIS A 14 11.57 -3.83 21.96
C HIS A 14 10.89 -4.92 22.78
N LYS A 15 9.56 -4.85 22.89
CA LYS A 15 8.69 -5.82 23.53
C LYS A 15 7.38 -5.85 22.76
N SER A 16 6.76 -7.01 22.64
CA SER A 16 5.46 -7.14 21.98
C SER A 16 4.43 -6.20 22.64
N HIS A 17 3.75 -5.41 21.83
CA HIS A 17 2.66 -4.54 22.24
C HIS A 17 1.52 -4.67 21.23
N ILE A 18 0.64 -5.63 21.47
CA ILE A 18 -0.49 -5.93 20.59
C ILE A 18 -1.65 -5.01 20.91
N ILE A 19 -2.11 -4.28 19.89
CA ILE A 19 -3.35 -3.51 19.93
C ILE A 19 -4.41 -4.22 19.09
N GLN A 20 -5.62 -4.31 19.64
CA GLN A 20 -6.80 -4.79 18.93
C GLN A 20 -7.71 -3.61 18.58
N VAL A 21 -8.12 -3.52 17.31
CA VAL A 21 -9.05 -2.49 16.83
C VAL A 21 -10.17 -3.12 16.01
N ASP A 22 -11.33 -2.47 16.01
CA ASP A 22 -12.41 -2.79 15.07
C ASP A 22 -12.16 -2.11 13.73
N SER A 23 -12.40 -2.84 12.65
CA SER A 23 -12.32 -2.36 11.27
C SER A 23 -13.42 -3.03 10.43
N THR A 24 -13.35 -2.85 9.11
CA THR A 24 -14.20 -3.58 8.16
C THR A 24 -13.34 -4.34 7.18
N LEU A 25 -13.85 -5.48 6.69
CA LEU A 25 -13.13 -6.31 5.72
C LEU A 25 -12.68 -5.51 4.49
N SER A 26 -13.53 -4.61 3.99
CA SER A 26 -13.21 -3.76 2.83
C SER A 26 -12.06 -2.79 3.15
N ARG A 27 -12.06 -2.17 4.33
CA ARG A 27 -10.99 -1.27 4.75
C ARG A 27 -9.64 -2.00 4.86
N GLU A 28 -9.64 -3.20 5.42
CA GLU A 28 -8.41 -4.01 5.55
C GLU A 28 -7.87 -4.47 4.19
N LEU A 29 -8.74 -4.87 3.26
CA LEU A 29 -8.33 -5.18 1.88
C LEU A 29 -7.72 -3.95 1.18
N MET A 30 -8.34 -2.78 1.32
CA MET A 30 -7.78 -1.54 0.81
C MET A 30 -6.42 -1.21 1.43
N PHE A 31 -6.28 -1.40 2.74
CA PHE A 31 -5.02 -1.20 3.45
C PHE A 31 -3.94 -2.15 2.92
N ALA A 32 -4.22 -3.45 2.80
CA ALA A 32 -3.28 -4.44 2.29
C ALA A 32 -2.81 -4.11 0.86
N CYS A 33 -3.73 -3.76 -0.04
CA CYS A 33 -3.39 -3.35 -1.40
C CYS A 33 -2.51 -2.08 -1.40
N SER A 34 -2.88 -1.06 -0.63
CA SER A 34 -2.10 0.18 -0.52
C SER A 34 -0.72 -0.05 0.07
N HIS A 35 -0.60 -0.93 1.07
CA HIS A 35 0.64 -1.27 1.74
C HIS A 35 1.58 -2.03 0.80
N ALA A 36 1.07 -2.97 0.00
CA ALA A 36 1.85 -3.66 -1.01
C ALA A 36 2.39 -2.70 -2.09
N ILE A 37 1.56 -1.80 -2.59
CA ILE A 37 1.97 -0.79 -3.58
C ILE A 37 3.05 0.14 -3.01
N HIS A 38 2.94 0.53 -1.74
CA HIS A 38 3.98 1.29 -1.05
C HIS A 38 5.34 0.55 -1.08
N HIS A 39 5.37 -0.74 -0.72
CA HIS A 39 6.60 -1.53 -0.81
C HIS A 39 7.10 -1.70 -2.24
N TYR A 40 6.22 -1.88 -3.22
CA TYR A 40 6.63 -1.96 -4.64
C TYR A 40 7.27 -0.66 -5.13
N SER A 41 6.80 0.50 -4.68
CA SER A 41 7.43 1.79 -4.98
C SER A 41 8.84 1.90 -4.37
N THR A 42 9.00 1.46 -3.12
CA THR A 42 10.32 1.39 -2.47
C THR A 42 11.26 0.42 -3.19
N LEU A 43 10.79 -0.79 -3.52
CA LEU A 43 11.55 -1.80 -4.24
C LEU A 43 11.97 -1.31 -5.63
N LYS A 44 11.06 -0.68 -6.36
CA LYS A 44 11.35 -0.03 -7.65
C LYS A 44 12.52 0.94 -7.51
N THR A 45 12.46 1.82 -6.51
CA THR A 45 13.49 2.83 -6.28
C THR A 45 14.84 2.17 -6.01
N ILE A 46 14.90 1.19 -5.10
CA ILE A 46 16.13 0.45 -4.78
C ILE A 46 16.70 -0.24 -6.03
N TYR A 47 15.86 -0.95 -6.77
CA TYR A 47 16.29 -1.69 -7.95
C TYR A 47 16.80 -0.78 -9.06
N GLN A 48 16.16 0.37 -9.27
CA GLN A 48 16.63 1.39 -10.22
C GLN A 48 17.97 2.01 -9.79
N LEU A 49 18.20 2.23 -8.49
CA LEU A 49 19.50 2.69 -7.98
C LEU A 49 20.62 1.67 -8.23
N MET A 50 20.29 0.38 -8.33
CA MET A 50 21.24 -0.69 -8.68
C MET A 50 21.45 -0.85 -10.20
N GLY A 51 20.89 0.06 -11.02
CA GLY A 51 20.99 0.01 -12.49
C GLY A 51 19.93 -0.87 -13.17
N GLY A 52 18.94 -1.37 -12.41
CA GLY A 52 17.84 -2.15 -12.94
C GLY A 52 16.78 -1.31 -13.67
N VAL A 53 16.02 -1.94 -14.57
CA VAL A 53 14.91 -1.31 -15.30
C VAL A 53 13.57 -1.92 -14.88
N THR A 54 12.59 -1.07 -14.56
CA THR A 54 11.23 -1.48 -14.20
C THR A 54 10.19 -0.82 -15.10
N SER A 55 9.02 -1.44 -15.24
CA SER A 55 7.85 -0.78 -15.83
C SER A 55 7.52 0.55 -15.10
N THR A 56 7.02 1.52 -15.86
CA THR A 56 6.51 2.79 -15.32
C THR A 56 5.33 2.58 -14.36
N GLU A 57 4.57 1.50 -14.54
CA GLU A 57 3.39 1.15 -13.73
C GLU A 57 3.74 0.42 -12.43
N PHE A 58 4.93 -0.17 -12.33
CA PHE A 58 5.34 -0.88 -11.12
C PHE A 58 5.47 0.09 -9.94
N GLY A 59 4.79 -0.21 -8.83
CA GLY A 59 4.71 0.67 -7.66
C GLY A 59 3.87 1.94 -7.84
N LEU A 60 3.12 2.07 -8.95
CA LEU A 60 2.28 3.25 -9.19
C LEU A 60 1.03 3.23 -8.30
N ALA A 61 0.84 4.29 -7.52
CA ALA A 61 -0.36 4.44 -6.71
C ALA A 61 -1.62 4.64 -7.58
N PRO A 62 -2.77 4.02 -7.25
CA PRO A 62 -4.00 4.18 -8.03
C PRO A 62 -4.47 5.63 -8.13
N SER A 63 -4.25 6.44 -7.08
CA SER A 63 -4.55 7.88 -7.10
C SER A 63 -3.69 8.64 -8.11
N THR A 64 -2.39 8.31 -8.21
CA THR A 64 -1.50 8.88 -9.23
C THR A 64 -1.93 8.46 -10.63
N ALA A 65 -2.31 7.19 -10.82
CA ALA A 65 -2.85 6.73 -12.09
C ALA A 65 -4.14 7.48 -12.47
N SER A 66 -5.03 7.73 -11.51
CA SER A 66 -6.24 8.54 -11.71
C SER A 66 -5.92 9.99 -12.08
N PHE A 67 -4.95 10.61 -11.40
CA PHE A 67 -4.48 11.95 -11.73
C PHE A 67 -3.97 12.01 -13.17
N ASN A 68 -3.10 11.09 -13.58
CA ASN A 68 -2.53 11.04 -14.93
C ASN A 68 -3.62 10.88 -16.00
N ARG A 69 -4.61 9.99 -15.79
CA ARG A 69 -5.74 9.83 -16.71
C ARG A 69 -6.54 11.12 -16.89
N ASN A 70 -6.74 11.86 -15.80
CA ASN A 70 -7.47 13.13 -15.85
C ASN A 70 -6.66 14.26 -16.48
N GLN A 71 -5.32 14.24 -16.33
CA GLN A 71 -4.42 15.22 -16.93
C GLN A 71 -4.27 15.03 -18.44
N CYS A 72 -4.27 13.79 -18.93
CA CYS A 72 -4.21 13.48 -20.37
C CYS A 72 -5.57 13.61 -21.11
N ALA A 73 -6.65 13.91 -20.38
CA ALA A 73 -7.98 14.15 -20.96
C ALA A 73 -8.22 15.61 -21.40
N HIS A 74 -7.19 16.47 -21.26
CA HIS A 74 -7.15 17.86 -21.69
C HIS A 74 -6.04 18.07 -22.73
#